data_AF-A0A0F9KJK5-F1
#
_entry.id   AF-A0A0F9KJK5-F1
#
_cell.length_a   1.000
_cell.length_b   1.000
_cell.length_c   1.000
_cell.angle_alpha   90.00
_cell.angle_beta   90.00
_cell.angle_gamma   90.00
#
_symmetry.space_group_name_H-M   'P 1'
#
loop_
_entity.id
_entity.type
_entity.pdbx_description
1 polymer ?
#
loop_
_entity_poly.entity_id
_entity_poly.type
_entity_poly.pdbx_seq_one_letter_code
_entity_poly.pdbx_strand_id
1 'polypeptide(L)' 'MGRKSDVEVMDTPKRVLCSATFARGQEVEWWEWVYDEETKRYVNSNDGSVQEPKNLLALVHLRQAEGWELCRAVV' A
#
# COMPACT_ATOMS: atom_id res chain seq x y z
N MET A 1 -35.46 -29.57 -17.22
CA MET A 1 -35.51 -28.16 -16.77
C MET A 1 -34.24 -27.89 -15.99
N GLY A 2 -33.38 -27.02 -16.51
CA GLY A 2 -31.95 -26.95 -16.16
C GLY A 2 -31.65 -26.48 -14.75
N ARG A 3 -30.60 -27.05 -14.15
CA ARG A 3 -29.99 -26.64 -12.89
C ARG A 3 -29.56 -25.17 -13.03
N LYS A 4 -30.06 -24.29 -12.17
CA LYS A 4 -29.44 -22.98 -11.96
C LYS A 4 -28.13 -23.26 -11.24
N SER A 5 -27.02 -23.05 -11.93
CA SER A 5 -25.70 -23.04 -11.32
C SER A 5 -25.61 -21.79 -10.44
N ASP A 6 -25.53 -21.98 -9.13
CA ASP A 6 -25.11 -20.94 -8.20
C ASP A 6 -23.69 -20.50 -8.62
N VAL A 7 -23.60 -19.34 -9.25
CA VAL A 7 -22.33 -18.66 -9.47
C VAL A 7 -21.95 -18.09 -8.11
N GLU A 8 -21.04 -18.76 -7.40
CA GLU A 8 -20.35 -18.16 -6.26
C GLU A 8 -19.68 -16.88 -6.77
N VAL A 9 -20.26 -15.73 -6.39
CA VAL A 9 -19.60 -14.44 -6.55
C VAL A 9 -18.42 -14.49 -5.60
N MET A 10 -17.25 -14.90 -6.10
CA MET A 10 -16.00 -14.71 -5.38
C MET A 10 -15.87 -13.22 -5.12
N ASP A 11 -16.02 -12.82 -3.85
CA ASP A 11 -15.70 -11.49 -3.37
C ASP A 11 -14.30 -11.18 -3.87
N THR A 12 -14.19 -10.22 -4.80
CA THR A 12 -12.88 -9.82 -5.30
C THR A 12 -12.14 -9.19 -4.13
N PRO A 13 -10.88 -9.57 -3.87
CA PRO A 13 -10.14 -9.03 -2.74
C PRO A 13 -10.19 -7.51 -2.79
N LYS A 14 -10.71 -6.88 -1.73
CA LYS A 14 -10.71 -5.42 -1.64
C LYS A 14 -9.26 -4.96 -1.58
N ARG A 15 -8.87 -4.29 -2.67
CA ARG A 15 -7.56 -3.70 -2.83
C ARG A 15 -7.71 -2.19 -2.70
N VAL A 16 -7.04 -1.62 -1.71
CA VAL A 16 -7.07 -0.17 -1.45
C VAL A 16 -5.75 0.42 -1.90
N LEU A 17 -5.81 1.51 -2.69
CA LEU A 17 -4.60 2.24 -3.06
C LEU A 17 -4.18 3.13 -1.89
N CYS A 18 -2.94 2.97 -1.46
CA CYS A 18 -2.31 3.76 -0.41
C CYS A 18 -1.12 4.52 -1.01
N SER A 19 -0.89 5.75 -0.56
CA SER A 19 0.22 6.57 -1.04
C SER A 19 0.85 7.42 0.05
N ALA A 20 2.13 7.74 -0.13
CA ALA A 20 2.87 8.64 0.73
C ALA A 20 3.77 9.56 -0.10
N THR A 21 3.93 10.80 0.38
CA THR A 21 4.83 11.78 -0.22
C THR A 21 5.85 12.22 0.81
N PHE A 22 7.12 12.14 0.43
CA PHE A 22 8.24 12.61 1.25
C PHE A 22 8.92 13.78 0.56
N ALA A 23 9.39 14.75 1.34
CA ALA A 23 10.20 15.86 0.81
C ALA A 23 11.48 16.07 1.61
N ARG A 24 12.52 16.54 0.95
CA ARG A 24 13.80 16.94 1.57
C ARG A 24 14.38 18.12 0.81
N GLY A 25 14.26 19.32 1.40
CA GLY A 25 14.62 20.55 0.69
C GLY A 25 13.73 20.77 -0.54
N GLN A 26 14.31 20.68 -1.74
CA GLN A 26 13.58 20.77 -3.01
C GLN A 26 13.28 19.40 -3.64
N GLU A 27 13.77 18.31 -3.05
CA GLU A 27 13.54 16.94 -3.53
C GLU A 27 12.18 16.44 -3.02
N VAL A 28 11.43 15.74 -3.89
CA VAL A 28 10.14 15.11 -3.55
C VAL A 28 10.11 13.69 -4.08
N GLU A 29 9.71 12.76 -3.23
CA GLU A 29 9.49 11.36 -3.60
C GLU A 29 8.03 10.94 -3.35
N TRP A 30 7.52 10.12 -4.27
CA TRP A 30 6.17 9.59 -4.26
C TRP A 30 6.22 8.07 -4.16
N TRP A 31 5.46 7.54 -3.21
CA TRP A 31 5.41 6.12 -2.92
C TRP A 31 3.97 5.64 -2.98
N GLU A 32 3.75 4.51 -3.64
CA GLU A 32 2.43 3.91 -3.82
C GLU A 32 2.45 2.43 -3.47
N TRP A 33 1.40 2.01 -2.77
CA TRP A 33 1.18 0.63 -2.41
C TRP A 33 -0.27 0.24 -2.67
N VAL A 34 -0.50 -1.04 -2.89
CA VAL A 34 -1.83 -1.65 -2.86
C VAL A 34 -1.95 -2.43 -1.56
N TYR A 35 -2.88 -2.03 -0.71
CA TYR A 35 -3.25 -2.79 0.48
C TYR A 35 -4.20 -3.92 0.10
N ASP A 36 -3.79 -5.14 0.40
CA ASP A 36 -4.59 -6.35 0.23
C ASP A 36 -5.29 -6.68 1.55
N GLU A 37 -6.62 -6.53 1.59
CA GLU A 37 -7.41 -6.73 2.80
C GLU A 37 -7.46 -8.20 3.28
N GLU A 38 -7.25 -9.17 2.39
CA GLU A 38 -7.29 -10.60 2.72
C GLU A 38 -6.02 -10.99 3.46
N THR A 39 -4.87 -10.60 2.92
CA THR A 39 -3.57 -10.93 3.49
C THR A 39 -3.07 -9.92 4.52
N LYS A 40 -3.75 -8.77 4.64
CA LYS A 40 -3.40 -7.64 5.52
C LYS A 40 -1.99 -7.11 5.24
N ARG A 41 -1.58 -7.08 3.97
CA ARG A 41 -0.24 -6.67 3.52
C ARG A 41 -0.32 -5.57 2.47
N TYR A 42 0.76 -4.81 2.37
CA TYR A 42 0.95 -3.78 1.36
C TYR A 42 1.87 -4.30 0.27
N VAL A 43 1.51 -4.10 -0.99
CA VAL A 43 2.34 -4.44 -2.15
C VAL A 43 2.80 -3.14 -2.79
N ASN A 44 4.10 -2.89 -2.83
CA ASN A 44 4.66 -1.69 -3.46
C ASN A 44 4.40 -1.74 -4.97
N SER A 45 3.83 -0.67 -5.52
CA SER A 45 3.42 -0.60 -6.93
C SER A 45 4.61 -0.55 -7.90
N ASN A 46 5.79 -0.13 -7.43
CA ASN A 46 6.98 0.02 -8.27
C ASN A 46 7.78 -1.28 -8.41
N ASP A 47 8.00 -1.99 -7.30
CA ASP A 47 8.89 -3.16 -7.26
C ASP A 47 8.19 -4.48 -6.87
N GLY A 48 6.89 -4.42 -6.54
CA GLY A 48 6.11 -5.59 -6.12
C GLY A 48 6.47 -6.12 -4.73
N SER A 49 7.33 -5.43 -3.98
CA SER A 49 7.74 -5.86 -2.64
C SER A 49 6.55 -5.86 -1.68
N VAL A 50 6.49 -6.88 -0.82
CA VAL A 50 5.39 -7.07 0.13
C VAL A 50 5.83 -6.62 1.52
N GLN A 51 5.06 -5.72 2.11
CA GLN A 51 5.36 -5.06 3.38
C GLN A 51 4.23 -5.31 4.38
N GLU A 52 4.61 -5.61 5.62
CA GLU A 52 3.67 -5.54 6.75
C GLU A 52 3.49 -4.09 7.19
N PRO A 53 2.35 -3.73 7.83
CA PRO A 53 2.13 -2.36 8.31
C PRO A 53 3.28 -1.81 9.17
N LYS A 54 3.88 -2.65 10.03
CA LYS A 54 5.01 -2.25 10.89
C LYS A 54 6.26 -1.86 10.10
N ASN A 55 6.45 -2.43 8.91
CA ASN A 55 7.60 -2.13 8.05
C ASN A 55 7.43 -0.78 7.37
N LEU A 56 6.20 -0.38 7.03
CA LEU A 56 5.91 0.97 6.53
C LEU A 56 6.20 2.04 7.59
N LEU A 57 5.86 1.78 8.86
CA LEU A 57 6.21 2.69 9.95
C LEU A 57 7.74 2.78 10.15
N ALA A 58 8.44 1.65 10.10
CA ALA A 58 9.90 1.64 10.16
C ALA A 58 10.53 2.40 8.98
N LEU A 59 9.98 2.27 7.76
CA LEU A 59 10.41 3.04 6.60
C LEU A 59 10.26 4.54 6.83
N VAL A 60 9.13 5.00 7.36
CA VAL A 60 8.93 6.43 7.71
C VAL A 60 10.02 6.92 8.66
N HIS A 61 10.33 6.15 9.71
CA HIS A 61 11.38 6.53 10.66
C HIS A 61 12.79 6.54 10.05
N LEU A 62 13.10 5.58 9.17
CA LEU A 62 14.35 5.58 8.42
C LEU A 62 14.47 6.80 7.52
N ARG A 63 13.40 7.16 6.81
CA ARG A 63 13.34 8.36 5.97
C ARG A 63 13.52 9.64 6.78
N GLN A 64 12.88 9.72 7.95
CA GLN A 64 13.07 10.84 8.87
C GLN A 64 14.53 10.97 9.34
N ALA A 65 15.20 9.85 9.64
CA ALA A 65 16.61 9.84 10.00
C ALA A 65 17.54 10.31 8.85
N GLU A 66 17.12 10.09 7.60
CA GLU A 66 17.78 10.59 6.38
C GLU A 66 17.45 12.06 6.04
N GLY A 67 16.65 12.73 6.88
CA GLY A 67 16.24 14.12 6.72
C GLY A 67 15.03 14.33 5.81
N TRP A 68 14.29 13.27 5.48
CA TRP A 68 13.02 13.37 4.75
C TRP A 68 11.86 13.66 5.70
N GLU A 69 10.96 14.52 5.27
CA GLU A 69 9.72 14.83 5.97
C GLU A 69 8.54 14.16 5.26
N LEU A 70 7.69 13.48 6.03
CA LEU A 70 6.43 12.94 5.50
C LEU A 70 5.43 14.09 5.34
N CYS A 71 5.14 14.48 4.10
CA CYS A 71 4.24 15.59 3.81
C CYS A 71 2.77 15.18 3.78
N ARG A 72 2.49 13.98 3.26
CA ARG A 72 1.14 13.44 3.13
C ARG A 72 1.18 11.92 3.15
N ALA A 73 0.22 11.31 3.83
CA ALA A 73 -0.06 9.88 3.74
C ALA A 73 -1.57 9.68 3.52
N VAL A 74 -1.93 8.81 2.58
CA VAL A 74 -3.28 8.31 2.36
C VAL A 74 -3.19 6.80 2.52
N VAL A 75 -3.82 6.28 3.56
CA VAL A 75 -3.78 4.86 3.96
C VAL A 75 -5.16 4.28 3.96
#